data_AF-A0A6V8NMR6-F1
#
_entry.id   AF-A0A6V8NMR6-F1
#
_cell.length_a   1.000
_cell.length_b   1.000
_cell.length_c   1.000
_cell.angle_alpha   90.00
_cell.angle_beta   90.00
_cell.angle_gamma   90.00
#
_symmetry.space_group_name_H-M   'P 1'
#
loop_
_entity.id
_entity.type
_entity.pdbx_description
1 polymer ?
#
loop_
_entity_poly.entity_id
_entity_poly.type
_entity_poly.pdbx_seq_one_letter_code
_entity_poly.pdbx_strand_id
1 'polypeptide(L)'
;MTQHPDCASRYIAIQEEVEEAVFSLTPQPLGLGIEEAMVDFEGKLTPYHQTGQIVLRLLERGIYPGVDVNITPRISNATEETVFKQLMALMSVIEANYDVSQVSRVPAITEVIHPMSKTPQEMVAVRRRIADVIALGEKEFGLMGDPNTVQLIPLVEEVPSLLSFADLFTSYMRICQEERYRVDRIRYMVGRSDSALVYGHIPSVLANKIAIAEGHRIGEFYGLEALPILGGGALPFRGHVTEENVVNLLEDFRGARTVTIQSALRYDHGYEKTRLLVNFFRQKLPQARPLSYTPEERKYLINVIAIFFLQYLKT
;
A
#
# COMPACT_ATOMS: atom_id res chain seq x y z
N MET A 1 -2.33 8.71 2.22
CA MET A 1 -3.79 8.84 2.48
C MET A 1 -4.50 7.73 1.74
N THR A 2 -5.63 7.24 2.24
CA THR A 2 -6.45 6.22 1.56
C THR A 2 -7.92 6.61 1.53
N GLN A 3 -8.69 6.04 0.61
CA GLN A 3 -10.14 6.28 0.43
C GLN A 3 -11.01 5.34 1.29
N HIS A 4 -10.50 4.88 2.43
CA HIS A 4 -11.24 3.95 3.28
C HIS A 4 -12.54 4.61 3.81
N PRO A 5 -13.67 3.90 3.84
CA PRO A 5 -14.94 4.43 4.32
C PRO A 5 -15.06 4.27 5.85
N ASP A 6 -14.07 4.74 6.61
CA ASP A 6 -14.03 4.60 8.07
C ASP A 6 -14.44 5.86 8.83
N CYS A 7 -14.71 6.98 8.15
CA CYS A 7 -15.17 8.22 8.78
C CYS A 7 -16.66 8.20 9.10
N ALA A 8 -17.03 8.74 10.25
CA ALA A 8 -18.42 8.82 10.71
C ALA A 8 -19.10 10.14 10.34
N SER A 9 -18.34 11.23 10.26
CA SER A 9 -18.89 12.60 10.13
C SER A 9 -19.18 13.05 8.70
N ARG A 10 -18.59 12.39 7.69
CA ARG A 10 -18.64 12.86 6.30
C ARG A 10 -18.75 11.71 5.30
N TYR A 11 -19.70 11.84 4.38
CA TYR A 11 -19.70 11.07 3.14
C TYR A 11 -18.86 11.81 2.09
N ILE A 12 -18.03 11.08 1.36
CA ILE A 12 -17.18 11.63 0.30
C ILE A 12 -17.60 10.98 -1.00
N ALA A 13 -18.21 11.77 -1.88
CA ALA A 13 -18.62 11.29 -3.19
C ALA A 13 -17.40 11.12 -4.11
N ILE A 14 -17.48 10.20 -5.07
CA ILE A 14 -16.40 9.96 -6.04
C ILE A 14 -15.97 11.21 -6.83
N GLN A 15 -16.88 12.17 -6.98
CA GLN A 15 -16.64 13.45 -7.63
C GLN A 15 -15.80 14.41 -6.77
N GLU A 16 -15.78 14.24 -5.45
CA GLU A 16 -14.99 15.04 -4.51
C GLU A 16 -13.58 14.46 -4.29
N GLU A 17 -13.37 13.17 -4.57
CA GLU A 17 -12.13 12.45 -4.26
C GLU A 17 -10.89 13.02 -4.97
N VAL A 18 -11.07 13.64 -6.13
CA VAL A 18 -9.96 14.32 -6.84
C VAL A 18 -9.44 15.51 -6.01
N GLU A 19 -10.34 16.39 -5.56
CA GLU A 19 -9.96 17.53 -4.73
C GLU A 19 -9.52 17.10 -3.33
N GLU A 20 -10.10 16.03 -2.79
CA GLU A 20 -9.63 15.42 -1.53
C GLU A 20 -8.17 14.98 -1.64
N ALA A 21 -7.81 14.25 -2.69
CA ALA A 21 -6.45 13.78 -2.90
C ALA A 21 -5.50 14.97 -3.08
N VAL A 22 -5.88 15.94 -3.91
CA VAL A 22 -5.09 17.15 -4.15
C VAL A 22 -4.89 17.95 -2.85
N PHE A 23 -5.93 18.16 -2.05
CA PHE A 23 -5.83 18.84 -0.75
C PHE A 23 -4.95 18.06 0.25
N SER A 24 -5.11 16.74 0.29
CA SER A 24 -4.32 15.87 1.17
C SER A 24 -2.83 15.90 0.84
N LEU A 25 -2.50 15.95 -0.46
CA LEU A 25 -1.14 15.98 -0.98
C LEU A 25 -0.53 17.39 -1.04
N THR A 26 -1.34 18.43 -0.93
CA THR A 26 -0.84 19.81 -0.87
C THR A 26 0.00 20.02 0.41
N PRO A 27 1.22 20.59 0.33
CA PRO A 27 2.08 20.84 1.49
C PRO A 27 1.40 21.65 2.60
N GLN A 28 1.82 21.42 3.84
CA GLN A 28 1.38 22.22 4.99
C GLN A 28 1.94 23.66 4.90
N PRO A 29 1.20 24.69 5.37
CA PRO A 29 -0.12 24.61 6.03
C PRO A 29 -1.32 24.61 5.06
N LEU A 30 -1.10 24.73 3.75
CA LEU A 30 -2.17 24.87 2.74
C LEU A 30 -3.01 23.60 2.57
N GLY A 31 -2.39 22.43 2.70
CA GLY A 31 -3.05 21.12 2.73
C GLY A 31 -2.71 20.30 3.97
N LEU A 32 -2.73 18.97 3.84
CA LEU A 32 -2.33 18.07 4.93
C LEU A 32 -0.85 17.69 4.87
N GLY A 33 -0.18 17.93 3.74
CA GLY A 33 1.22 17.55 3.50
C GLY A 33 1.46 16.05 3.57
N ILE A 34 0.47 15.23 3.22
CA ILE A 34 0.64 13.79 3.04
C ILE A 34 1.40 13.57 1.72
N GLU A 35 2.26 12.55 1.65
CA GLU A 35 3.19 12.37 0.51
C GLU A 35 2.78 11.25 -0.45
N GLU A 36 1.68 10.55 -0.16
CA GLU A 36 1.22 9.44 -0.98
C GLU A 36 -0.30 9.32 -0.93
N ALA A 37 -0.94 9.06 -2.07
CA ALA A 37 -2.37 8.81 -2.16
C ALA A 37 -2.68 7.46 -2.82
N MET A 38 -3.48 6.65 -2.12
CA MET A 38 -4.00 5.40 -2.63
C MET A 38 -5.39 5.62 -3.24
N VAL A 39 -5.51 5.33 -4.54
CA VAL A 39 -6.77 5.36 -5.30
C VAL A 39 -7.35 3.95 -5.33
N ASP A 40 -8.55 3.75 -4.79
CA ASP A 40 -9.12 2.43 -4.56
C ASP A 40 -10.03 1.99 -5.73
N PHE A 41 -9.53 1.10 -6.60
CA PHE A 41 -10.30 0.45 -7.65
C PHE A 41 -10.87 -0.91 -7.23
N GLU A 42 -10.60 -1.36 -6.01
CA GLU A 42 -11.08 -2.65 -5.52
C GLU A 42 -12.47 -2.50 -4.89
N GLY A 43 -12.55 -1.76 -3.78
CA GLY A 43 -13.75 -1.65 -2.95
C GLY A 43 -14.74 -0.58 -3.40
N LYS A 44 -14.45 0.15 -4.48
CA LYS A 44 -15.23 1.32 -4.92
C LYS A 44 -15.55 1.29 -6.41
N LEU A 45 -16.60 2.03 -6.79
CA LEU A 45 -16.93 2.35 -8.19
C LEU A 45 -16.12 3.53 -8.70
N THR A 46 -14.80 3.43 -8.55
CA THR A 46 -13.88 4.49 -8.93
C THR A 46 -13.92 4.71 -10.45
N PRO A 47 -14.22 5.92 -10.93
CA PRO A 47 -14.20 6.22 -12.35
C PRO A 47 -12.82 5.99 -12.93
N TYR A 48 -12.78 5.45 -14.14
CA TYR A 48 -11.55 5.23 -14.89
C TYR A 48 -10.65 6.48 -14.96
N HIS A 49 -11.23 7.67 -15.11
CA HIS A 49 -10.47 8.92 -15.22
C HIS A 49 -9.94 9.48 -13.89
N GLN A 50 -10.33 8.93 -12.72
CA GLN A 50 -9.98 9.54 -11.43
C GLN A 50 -8.46 9.64 -11.23
N THR A 51 -7.72 8.61 -11.62
CA THR A 51 -6.25 8.57 -11.53
C THR A 51 -5.62 9.72 -12.32
N GLY A 52 -5.96 9.85 -13.61
CA GLY A 52 -5.45 10.93 -14.46
C GLY A 52 -5.88 12.31 -13.98
N GLN A 53 -7.12 12.46 -13.51
CA GLN A 53 -7.61 13.72 -12.94
C GLN A 53 -6.81 14.14 -11.71
N ILE A 54 -6.50 13.24 -10.77
CA ILE A 54 -5.65 13.57 -9.61
C ILE A 54 -4.28 14.05 -10.08
N VAL A 55 -3.65 13.31 -11.00
CA VAL A 55 -2.33 13.62 -11.52
C VAL A 55 -2.30 14.99 -12.20
N LEU A 56 -3.22 15.27 -13.13
CA LEU A 56 -3.29 16.54 -13.85
C LEU A 56 -3.55 17.72 -12.91
N ARG A 57 -4.46 17.56 -11.94
CA ARG A 57 -4.78 18.62 -10.97
C ARG A 57 -3.62 18.91 -10.00
N LEU A 58 -2.78 17.93 -9.69
CA LEU A 58 -1.55 18.16 -8.94
C LEU A 58 -0.53 18.95 -9.76
N LEU A 59 -0.34 18.59 -11.04
CA LEU A 59 0.56 19.30 -11.95
C LEU A 59 0.15 20.76 -12.14
N GLU A 60 -1.15 21.05 -12.27
CA GLU A 60 -1.68 22.42 -12.32
C GLU A 60 -1.32 23.25 -11.08
N ARG A 61 -1.13 22.60 -9.93
CA ARG A 61 -0.70 23.23 -8.67
C ARG A 61 0.82 23.22 -8.47
N GLY A 62 1.59 22.77 -9.46
CA GLY A 62 3.04 22.68 -9.38
C GLY A 62 3.54 21.58 -8.43
N ILE A 63 2.71 20.56 -8.16
CA ILE A 63 3.09 19.36 -7.42
C ILE A 63 3.26 18.24 -8.44
N TYR A 64 4.43 17.61 -8.50
CA TYR A 64 4.78 16.64 -9.53
C TYR A 64 4.74 15.21 -8.99
N PRO A 65 3.70 14.40 -9.34
CA PRO A 65 3.67 12.98 -8.97
C PRO A 65 4.88 12.22 -9.52
N GLY A 66 5.40 11.28 -8.73
CA GLY A 66 6.65 10.55 -9.01
C GLY A 66 7.92 11.30 -8.58
N VAL A 67 7.81 12.58 -8.21
CA VAL A 67 8.92 13.41 -7.70
C VAL A 67 8.60 13.94 -6.30
N ASP A 68 7.52 14.71 -6.16
CA ASP A 68 7.14 15.36 -4.89
C ASP A 68 6.23 14.47 -4.04
N VAL A 69 5.36 13.71 -4.70
CA VAL A 69 4.35 12.85 -4.07
C VAL A 69 4.14 11.58 -4.89
N ASN A 70 3.58 10.55 -4.25
CA ASN A 70 3.27 9.28 -4.90
C ASN A 70 1.75 9.11 -5.09
N ILE A 71 1.35 8.63 -6.26
CA ILE A 71 -0.01 8.13 -6.49
C ILE A 71 0.10 6.61 -6.68
N THR A 72 -0.62 5.85 -5.87
CA THR A 72 -0.43 4.39 -5.79
C THR A 72 -1.78 3.70 -5.81
N PRO A 73 -2.35 3.44 -7.00
CA PRO A 73 -3.65 2.80 -7.13
C PRO A 73 -3.67 1.40 -6.52
N ARG A 74 -4.70 1.10 -5.72
CA ARG A 74 -5.09 -0.25 -5.29
C ARG A 74 -5.98 -0.83 -6.37
N ILE A 75 -5.43 -1.72 -7.18
CA ILE A 75 -6.15 -2.41 -8.26
C ILE A 75 -7.01 -3.53 -7.68
N SER A 76 -7.98 -4.03 -8.46
CA SER A 76 -8.76 -5.20 -8.04
C SER A 76 -7.92 -6.49 -8.09
N ASN A 77 -8.19 -7.44 -7.19
CA ASN A 77 -7.68 -8.80 -7.33
C ASN A 77 -8.54 -9.55 -8.36
N ALA A 78 -7.93 -9.99 -9.46
CA ALA A 78 -8.68 -10.59 -10.57
C ALA A 78 -9.22 -12.00 -10.30
N THR A 79 -8.71 -12.69 -9.28
CA THR A 79 -9.23 -14.00 -8.84
C THR A 79 -10.53 -13.83 -8.06
N GLU A 80 -10.61 -12.77 -7.25
CA GLU A 80 -11.79 -12.45 -6.41
C GLU A 80 -12.83 -11.61 -7.17
N GLU A 81 -12.38 -10.82 -8.15
CA GLU A 81 -13.23 -9.97 -9.00
C GLU A 81 -13.20 -10.47 -10.47
N THR A 82 -12.70 -9.65 -11.39
CA THR A 82 -12.53 -10.04 -12.80
C THR A 82 -11.25 -9.48 -13.37
N VAL A 83 -10.69 -10.17 -14.37
CA VAL A 83 -9.54 -9.68 -15.14
C VAL A 83 -9.86 -8.33 -15.82
N PHE A 84 -11.08 -8.15 -16.34
CA PHE A 84 -11.49 -6.90 -16.97
C PHE A 84 -11.44 -5.69 -16.02
N LYS A 85 -11.93 -5.86 -14.78
CA LYS A 85 -11.88 -4.79 -13.77
C LYS A 85 -10.44 -4.42 -13.42
N GLN A 86 -9.56 -5.42 -13.29
CA GLN A 86 -8.13 -5.17 -13.06
C GLN A 86 -7.47 -4.47 -14.25
N LEU A 87 -7.74 -4.91 -15.48
CA LEU A 87 -7.21 -4.27 -16.70
C LEU A 87 -7.70 -2.82 -16.83
N MET A 88 -8.95 -2.53 -16.48
CA MET A 88 -9.48 -1.16 -16.48
C MET A 88 -8.67 -0.23 -15.57
N ALA A 89 -8.37 -0.68 -14.34
CA ALA A 89 -7.52 0.09 -13.43
C ALA A 89 -6.09 0.25 -13.96
N LEU A 90 -5.50 -0.81 -14.52
CA LEU A 90 -4.15 -0.75 -15.11
C LEU A 90 -4.08 0.20 -16.32
N MET A 91 -5.09 0.19 -17.20
CA MET A 91 -5.16 1.12 -18.33
C MET A 91 -5.24 2.57 -17.84
N SER A 92 -6.01 2.85 -16.78
CA SER A 92 -6.09 4.17 -16.14
C SER A 92 -4.72 4.64 -15.64
N VAL A 93 -3.90 3.73 -15.09
CA VAL A 93 -2.52 4.04 -14.67
C VAL A 93 -1.62 4.39 -15.85
N ILE A 94 -1.66 3.58 -16.92
CA ILE A 94 -0.79 3.78 -18.08
C ILE A 94 -1.18 5.04 -18.86
N GLU A 95 -2.46 5.34 -18.99
CA GLU A 95 -2.93 6.61 -19.58
C GLU A 95 -2.50 7.82 -18.75
N ALA A 96 -2.62 7.78 -17.42
CA ALA A 96 -2.15 8.88 -16.57
C ALA A 96 -0.63 9.12 -16.73
N ASN A 97 0.16 8.05 -16.86
CA ASN A 97 1.59 8.16 -17.15
C ASN A 97 1.87 8.73 -18.56
N TYR A 98 1.03 8.41 -19.55
CA TYR A 98 1.11 9.01 -20.88
C TYR A 98 0.83 10.49 -20.86
N ASP A 99 -0.22 10.94 -20.18
CA ASP A 99 -0.55 12.36 -20.07
C ASP A 99 0.62 13.16 -19.49
N VAL A 100 1.29 12.62 -18.47
CA VAL A 100 2.48 13.25 -17.86
C VAL A 100 3.70 13.19 -18.75
N SER A 101 3.86 12.12 -19.55
CA SER A 101 5.02 11.95 -20.44
C SER A 101 5.19 13.10 -21.45
N GLN A 102 4.10 13.82 -21.75
CA GLN A 102 4.09 14.98 -22.63
C GLN A 102 4.76 16.23 -22.00
N VAL A 103 4.88 16.27 -20.67
CA VAL A 103 5.39 17.42 -19.92
C VAL A 103 6.55 17.08 -18.97
N SER A 104 6.77 15.81 -18.66
CA SER A 104 7.82 15.31 -17.78
C SER A 104 8.32 13.94 -18.27
N ARG A 105 9.60 13.63 -18.03
CA ARG A 105 10.15 12.29 -18.31
C ARG A 105 9.97 11.31 -17.15
N VAL A 106 9.49 11.77 -16.01
CA VAL A 106 9.24 10.95 -14.83
C VAL A 106 7.77 10.47 -14.87
N PRO A 107 7.51 9.15 -14.85
CA PRO A 107 6.16 8.63 -14.72
C PRO A 107 5.49 9.11 -13.43
N ALA A 108 4.22 9.49 -13.51
CA ALA A 108 3.45 9.93 -12.34
C ALA A 108 3.17 8.78 -11.36
N ILE A 109 3.03 7.56 -11.88
CA ILE A 109 2.66 6.37 -11.13
C ILE A 109 3.66 5.27 -11.47
N THR A 110 4.42 4.84 -10.46
CA THR A 110 5.44 3.80 -10.60
C THR A 110 5.07 2.53 -9.87
N GLU A 111 3.96 2.50 -9.13
CA GLU A 111 3.59 1.38 -8.25
C GLU A 111 2.07 1.20 -8.18
N VAL A 112 1.62 -0.06 -8.11
CA VAL A 112 0.21 -0.43 -7.88
C VAL A 112 0.10 -1.46 -6.76
N ILE A 113 -0.94 -1.35 -5.93
CA ILE A 113 -1.21 -2.27 -4.83
C ILE A 113 -2.17 -3.36 -5.28
N HIS A 114 -1.79 -4.62 -5.07
CA HIS A 114 -2.64 -5.79 -5.34
C HIS A 114 -3.16 -6.41 -4.03
N PRO A 115 -4.47 -6.30 -3.74
CA PRO A 115 -5.08 -6.80 -2.51
C PRO A 115 -5.16 -8.33 -2.49
N MET A 116 -5.34 -8.89 -1.30
CA MET A 116 -5.52 -10.31 -1.06
C MET A 116 -4.44 -11.16 -1.75
N SER A 117 -3.18 -10.71 -1.69
CA SER A 117 -2.06 -11.42 -2.32
C SER A 117 -1.72 -12.68 -1.52
N LYS A 118 -2.08 -13.85 -2.07
CA LYS A 118 -1.94 -15.15 -1.39
C LYS A 118 -0.83 -16.01 -1.95
N THR A 119 -0.64 -15.99 -3.28
CA THR A 119 0.33 -16.85 -3.95
C THR A 119 1.32 -16.08 -4.84
N PRO A 120 2.56 -16.61 -5.01
CA PRO A 120 3.53 -16.03 -5.94
C PRO A 120 3.02 -15.99 -7.39
N GLN A 121 2.24 -17.00 -7.79
CA GLN A 121 1.71 -17.14 -9.14
C GLN A 121 0.70 -16.04 -9.47
N GLU A 122 -0.17 -15.70 -8.52
CA GLU A 122 -1.10 -14.58 -8.67
C GLU A 122 -0.34 -13.26 -8.82
N MET A 123 0.66 -13.03 -7.96
CA MET A 123 1.47 -11.81 -8.01
C MET A 123 2.20 -11.66 -9.35
N VAL A 124 2.80 -12.75 -9.87
CA VAL A 124 3.46 -12.73 -11.19
C VAL A 124 2.44 -12.58 -12.32
N ALA A 125 1.26 -13.17 -12.22
CA ALA A 125 0.21 -12.97 -13.23
C ALA A 125 -0.19 -11.49 -13.33
N VAL A 126 -0.19 -10.75 -12.22
CA VAL A 126 -0.37 -9.29 -12.22
C VAL A 126 0.81 -8.58 -12.87
N ARG A 127 2.06 -8.99 -12.59
CA ARG A 127 3.26 -8.44 -13.28
C ARG A 127 3.17 -8.60 -14.79
N ARG A 128 2.73 -9.77 -15.28
CA ARG A 128 2.51 -10.02 -16.71
C ARG A 128 1.46 -9.08 -17.29
N ARG A 129 0.31 -8.92 -16.61
CA ARG A 129 -0.73 -7.98 -17.07
C ARG A 129 -0.27 -6.52 -17.07
N ILE A 130 0.52 -6.11 -16.08
CA ILE A 130 1.14 -4.77 -16.08
C ILE A 130 2.01 -4.62 -17.33
N ALA A 131 2.87 -5.61 -17.64
CA ALA A 131 3.70 -5.59 -18.83
C ALA A 131 2.87 -5.56 -20.13
N ASP A 132 1.80 -6.34 -20.22
CA ASP A 132 0.91 -6.37 -21.38
C ASP A 132 0.23 -5.02 -21.63
N VAL A 133 -0.22 -4.33 -20.57
CA VAL A 133 -0.85 -3.00 -20.68
C VAL A 133 0.19 -1.92 -21.00
N ILE A 134 1.42 -2.02 -20.48
CA ILE A 134 2.53 -1.14 -20.87
C ILE A 134 2.85 -1.31 -22.36
N ALA A 135 2.93 -2.56 -22.85
CA ALA A 135 3.18 -2.84 -24.26
C ALA A 135 2.04 -2.33 -25.16
N LEU A 136 0.79 -2.42 -24.71
CA LEU A 136 -0.34 -1.78 -25.38
C LEU A 136 -0.16 -0.26 -25.44
N GLY A 137 0.23 0.37 -24.33
CA GLY A 137 0.49 1.80 -24.27
C GLY A 137 1.65 2.25 -25.18
N GLU A 138 2.73 1.47 -25.26
CA GLU A 138 3.83 1.70 -26.20
C GLU A 138 3.33 1.63 -27.65
N LYS A 139 2.56 0.60 -27.98
CA LYS A 139 2.03 0.40 -29.34
C LYS A 139 1.11 1.53 -29.80
N GLU A 140 0.18 1.96 -28.95
CA GLU A 140 -0.86 2.92 -29.33
C GLU A 140 -0.43 4.38 -29.12
N PHE A 141 0.47 4.65 -28.17
CA PHE A 141 0.83 6.01 -27.75
C PHE A 141 2.33 6.34 -27.80
N GLY A 142 3.20 5.37 -28.13
CA GLY A 142 4.64 5.58 -28.20
C GLY A 142 5.33 5.78 -26.84
N LEU A 143 4.72 5.29 -25.76
CA LEU A 143 5.30 5.26 -24.42
C LEU A 143 6.59 4.41 -24.36
N MET A 144 7.42 4.64 -23.34
CA MET A 144 8.53 3.75 -23.03
C MET A 144 7.99 2.37 -22.60
N GLY A 145 8.30 1.33 -23.38
CA GLY A 145 7.83 -0.04 -23.15
C GLY A 145 8.56 -0.84 -22.07
N ASP A 146 9.20 -0.22 -21.08
CA ASP A 146 9.84 -0.99 -20.00
C ASP A 146 8.76 -1.63 -19.10
N PRO A 147 8.64 -2.98 -19.07
CA PRO A 147 7.62 -3.67 -18.26
C PRO A 147 7.80 -3.48 -16.75
N ASN A 148 8.90 -2.84 -16.33
CA ASN A 148 9.21 -2.53 -14.93
C ASN A 148 8.92 -1.08 -14.56
N THR A 149 8.37 -0.27 -15.47
CA THR A 149 7.98 1.13 -15.22
C THR A 149 6.95 1.26 -14.10
N VAL A 150 6.05 0.28 -14.00
CA VAL A 150 5.09 0.14 -12.90
C VAL A 150 5.40 -1.14 -12.14
N GLN A 151 5.67 -1.05 -10.85
CA GLN A 151 6.01 -2.14 -9.94
C GLN A 151 4.77 -2.61 -9.15
N LEU A 152 4.79 -3.86 -8.70
CA LEU A 152 3.72 -4.44 -7.89
C LEU A 152 4.04 -4.28 -6.39
N ILE A 153 3.07 -3.78 -5.63
CA ILE A 153 3.06 -3.80 -4.16
C ILE A 153 2.03 -4.85 -3.72
N PRO A 154 2.46 -6.02 -3.21
CA PRO A 154 1.53 -7.03 -2.72
C PRO A 154 0.96 -6.60 -1.36
N LEU A 155 -0.36 -6.59 -1.24
CA LEU A 155 -1.06 -6.43 0.04
C LEU A 155 -1.41 -7.82 0.60
N VAL A 156 -0.75 -8.18 1.70
CA VAL A 156 -0.93 -9.46 2.40
C VAL A 156 -1.81 -9.24 3.64
N GLU A 157 -2.94 -9.93 3.68
CA GLU A 157 -4.01 -9.67 4.66
C GLU A 157 -4.31 -10.86 5.57
N GLU A 158 -3.98 -12.08 5.17
CA GLU A 158 -4.28 -13.29 5.96
C GLU A 158 -3.14 -13.66 6.90
N VAL A 159 -3.47 -14.04 8.14
CA VAL A 159 -2.48 -14.45 9.14
C VAL A 159 -1.59 -15.61 8.65
N PRO A 160 -2.11 -16.68 8.03
CA PRO A 160 -1.26 -17.72 7.45
C PRO A 160 -0.22 -17.17 6.46
N SER A 161 -0.63 -16.31 5.53
CA SER A 161 0.25 -15.71 4.52
C SER A 161 1.27 -14.73 5.13
N LEU A 162 0.87 -13.99 6.17
CA LEU A 162 1.79 -13.13 6.94
C LEU A 162 2.84 -13.97 7.69
N LEU A 163 2.46 -15.13 8.21
CA LEU A 163 3.40 -16.04 8.87
C LEU A 163 4.32 -16.73 7.87
N SER A 164 3.84 -17.08 6.67
CA SER A 164 4.66 -17.66 5.59
C SER A 164 5.26 -16.61 4.63
N PHE A 165 5.34 -15.35 5.06
CA PHE A 165 5.77 -14.22 4.23
C PHE A 165 7.12 -14.46 3.53
N ALA A 166 8.07 -15.08 4.25
CA ALA A 166 9.39 -15.40 3.70
C ALA A 166 9.31 -16.30 2.47
N ASP A 167 8.51 -17.37 2.54
CA ASP A 167 8.36 -18.32 1.43
C ASP A 167 7.58 -17.69 0.27
N LEU A 168 6.53 -16.94 0.57
CA LEU A 168 5.72 -16.20 -0.40
C LEU A 168 6.59 -15.25 -1.23
N PHE A 169 7.35 -14.37 -0.58
CA PHE A 169 8.16 -13.36 -1.27
C PHE A 169 9.39 -13.94 -1.94
N THR A 170 10.11 -14.87 -1.32
CA THR A 170 11.27 -15.52 -1.96
C THR A 170 10.85 -16.25 -3.23
N SER A 171 9.70 -16.93 -3.20
CA SER A 171 9.15 -17.60 -4.39
C SER A 171 8.75 -16.61 -5.47
N TYR A 172 8.10 -15.50 -5.11
CA TYR A 172 7.77 -14.42 -6.06
C TYR A 172 9.03 -13.84 -6.72
N MET A 173 10.05 -13.50 -5.93
CA MET A 173 11.32 -12.96 -6.42
C MET A 173 12.00 -13.91 -7.42
N ARG A 174 12.00 -15.21 -7.11
CA ARG A 174 12.56 -16.23 -8.01
C ARG A 174 11.82 -16.28 -9.34
N ILE A 175 10.49 -16.28 -9.32
CA ILE A 175 9.70 -16.30 -10.57
C ILE A 175 9.91 -15.01 -11.38
N CYS A 176 9.96 -13.85 -10.72
CA CYS A 176 10.28 -12.59 -11.39
C CYS A 176 11.66 -12.66 -12.07
N GLN A 177 12.67 -13.22 -11.41
CA GLN A 177 13.99 -13.41 -12.00
C GLN A 177 13.96 -14.35 -13.21
N GLU A 178 13.25 -15.50 -13.11
CA GLU A 178 13.06 -16.46 -14.20
C GLU A 178 12.40 -15.80 -15.42
N GLU A 179 11.43 -14.91 -15.20
CA GLU A 179 10.70 -14.16 -16.23
C GLU A 179 11.34 -12.83 -16.63
N ARG A 180 12.52 -12.50 -16.07
CA ARG A 180 13.27 -11.26 -16.34
C ARG A 180 12.52 -9.98 -15.96
N TYR A 181 11.60 -10.06 -15.00
CA TYR A 181 11.05 -8.88 -14.34
C TYR A 181 12.02 -8.39 -13.27
N ARG A 182 12.36 -7.10 -13.33
CA ARG A 182 13.20 -6.44 -12.33
C ARG A 182 12.31 -6.04 -11.16
N VAL A 183 12.80 -6.31 -9.95
CA VAL A 183 12.21 -5.83 -8.70
C VAL A 183 13.16 -4.80 -8.11
N ASP A 184 12.69 -3.55 -8.02
CA ASP A 184 13.54 -2.42 -7.66
C ASP A 184 13.76 -2.31 -6.13
N ARG A 185 12.77 -2.77 -5.36
CA ARG A 185 12.67 -2.67 -3.90
C ARG A 185 11.65 -3.67 -3.39
N ILE A 186 11.78 -4.09 -2.13
CA ILE A 186 10.77 -4.95 -1.47
C ILE A 186 9.74 -4.06 -0.80
N ARG A 187 8.81 -3.53 -1.60
CA ARG A 187 7.68 -2.74 -1.13
C ARG A 187 6.42 -3.63 -1.09
N TYR A 188 5.80 -3.71 0.08
CA TYR A 188 4.62 -4.54 0.32
C TYR A 188 3.76 -3.90 1.39
N MET A 189 2.48 -4.27 1.43
CA MET A 189 1.55 -3.78 2.42
C MET A 189 1.08 -4.93 3.30
N VAL A 190 1.00 -4.69 4.60
CA VAL A 190 0.42 -5.63 5.57
C VAL A 190 -0.91 -5.07 6.07
N GLY A 191 -1.96 -5.86 5.87
CA GLY A 191 -3.34 -5.48 6.20
C GLY A 191 -3.70 -5.84 7.63
N ARG A 192 -4.06 -4.85 8.44
CA ARG A 192 -4.35 -5.05 9.87
C ARG A 192 -5.84 -5.16 10.21
N SER A 193 -6.72 -4.71 9.32
CA SER A 193 -8.17 -4.72 9.54
C SER A 193 -8.76 -6.10 9.30
N ASP A 194 -8.52 -6.66 8.11
CA ASP A 194 -9.13 -7.94 7.69
C ASP A 194 -8.55 -9.11 8.48
N SER A 195 -7.23 -9.12 8.72
CA SER A 195 -6.61 -10.10 9.62
C SER A 195 -7.20 -10.05 11.03
N ALA A 196 -7.46 -8.87 11.60
CA ALA A 196 -8.03 -8.76 12.93
C ALA A 196 -9.48 -9.24 12.96
N LEU A 197 -10.27 -8.95 11.92
CA LEU A 197 -11.64 -9.41 11.80
C LEU A 197 -11.75 -10.94 11.76
N VAL A 198 -10.87 -11.60 11.02
CA VAL A 198 -10.92 -13.05 10.82
C VAL A 198 -10.22 -13.82 11.95
N TYR A 199 -9.08 -13.32 12.43
CA TYR A 199 -8.21 -14.06 13.35
C TYR A 199 -8.16 -13.46 14.77
N GLY A 200 -8.72 -12.28 14.98
CA GLY A 200 -8.64 -11.55 16.24
C GLY A 200 -7.47 -10.57 16.30
N HIS A 201 -7.59 -9.59 17.19
CA HIS A 201 -6.65 -8.48 17.31
C HIS A 201 -5.20 -8.91 17.57
N ILE A 202 -4.97 -9.77 18.57
CA ILE A 202 -3.61 -10.19 18.96
C ILE A 202 -2.95 -11.03 17.86
N PRO A 203 -3.61 -12.06 17.27
CA PRO A 203 -3.10 -12.79 16.11
C PRO A 203 -2.68 -11.89 14.95
N SER A 204 -3.54 -10.94 14.58
CA SER A 204 -3.27 -9.96 13.52
C SER A 204 -2.01 -9.15 13.81
N VAL A 205 -1.90 -8.55 15.00
CA VAL A 205 -0.76 -7.69 15.38
C VAL A 205 0.55 -8.48 15.32
N LEU A 206 0.59 -9.67 15.93
CA LEU A 206 1.82 -10.47 15.98
C LEU A 206 2.24 -10.96 14.58
N ALA A 207 1.28 -11.37 13.74
CA ALA A 207 1.57 -11.78 12.37
C ALA A 207 2.11 -10.63 11.52
N ASN A 208 1.56 -9.42 11.66
CA ASN A 208 2.06 -8.22 10.99
C ASN A 208 3.50 -7.89 11.42
N LYS A 209 3.81 -7.95 12.72
CA LYS A 209 5.17 -7.72 13.24
C LYS A 209 6.17 -8.73 12.67
N ILE A 210 5.78 -10.00 12.65
CA ILE A 210 6.58 -11.08 12.05
C ILE A 210 6.84 -10.81 10.56
N ALA A 211 5.80 -10.47 9.78
CA ALA A 211 5.93 -10.21 8.35
C ALA A 211 6.86 -9.02 8.07
N ILE A 212 6.75 -7.94 8.85
CA ILE A 212 7.63 -6.77 8.74
C ILE A 212 9.10 -7.17 8.96
N ALA A 213 9.39 -7.91 10.03
CA ALA A 213 10.74 -8.39 10.33
C ALA A 213 11.30 -9.29 9.21
N GLU A 214 10.50 -10.23 8.71
CA GLU A 214 10.91 -11.12 7.61
C GLU A 214 11.17 -10.34 6.31
N GLY A 215 10.34 -9.36 5.96
CA GLY A 215 10.56 -8.57 4.75
C GLY A 215 11.86 -7.77 4.78
N HIS A 216 12.29 -7.26 5.94
CA HIS A 216 13.63 -6.67 6.09
C HIS A 216 14.74 -7.69 5.91
N ARG A 217 14.62 -8.88 6.52
CA ARG A 217 15.59 -9.97 6.35
C ARG A 217 15.72 -10.43 4.90
N ILE A 218 14.61 -10.50 4.17
CA ILE A 218 14.59 -10.84 2.74
C ILE A 218 15.25 -9.70 1.93
N GLY A 219 14.97 -8.44 2.26
CA GLY A 219 15.61 -7.28 1.65
C GLY A 219 17.14 -7.35 1.76
N GLU A 220 17.64 -7.61 2.96
CA GLU A 220 19.08 -7.83 3.21
C GLU A 220 19.64 -8.98 2.37
N PHE A 221 18.94 -10.12 2.32
CA PHE A 221 19.38 -11.29 1.54
C PHE A 221 19.50 -11.00 0.04
N TYR A 222 18.56 -10.25 -0.54
CA TYR A 222 18.58 -9.88 -1.95
C TYR A 222 19.35 -8.59 -2.26
N GLY A 223 19.87 -7.88 -1.25
CA GLY A 223 20.50 -6.57 -1.42
C GLY A 223 19.53 -5.49 -1.89
N LEU A 224 18.25 -5.61 -1.53
CA LEU A 224 17.17 -4.67 -1.88
C LEU A 224 16.64 -3.96 -0.64
N GLU A 225 16.24 -2.69 -0.80
CA GLU A 225 15.60 -1.95 0.27
C GLU A 225 14.20 -2.50 0.57
N ALA A 226 13.92 -2.78 1.84
CA ALA A 226 12.59 -3.17 2.30
C ALA A 226 11.79 -1.95 2.79
N LEU A 227 10.60 -1.76 2.22
CA LEU A 227 9.74 -0.60 2.44
C LEU A 227 8.31 -1.01 2.82
N PRO A 228 8.08 -1.59 4.00
CA PRO A 228 6.77 -2.09 4.39
C PRO A 228 5.76 -0.96 4.62
N ILE A 229 4.54 -1.15 4.13
CA ILE A 229 3.39 -0.27 4.35
C ILE A 229 2.50 -0.92 5.41
N LEU A 230 2.27 -0.22 6.53
CA LEU A 230 1.32 -0.64 7.56
C LEU A 230 -0.08 -0.09 7.23
N GLY A 231 -0.99 -0.99 6.85
CA GLY A 231 -2.39 -0.66 6.62
C GLY A 231 -3.22 -0.73 7.90
N GLY A 232 -3.54 0.43 8.49
CA GLY A 232 -4.33 0.50 9.72
C GLY A 232 -5.18 1.77 9.89
N GLY A 233 -6.28 1.62 10.61
CA GLY A 233 -7.24 2.69 10.93
C GLY A 233 -7.11 3.26 12.35
N ALA A 234 -7.96 4.23 12.68
CA ALA A 234 -7.90 4.95 13.96
C ALA A 234 -8.22 4.07 15.17
N LEU A 235 -9.15 3.12 15.05
CA LEU A 235 -9.59 2.30 16.18
C LEU A 235 -8.57 1.20 16.55
N PRO A 236 -8.45 0.82 17.84
CA PRO A 236 -7.55 -0.24 18.28
C PRO A 236 -7.73 -1.58 17.57
N PHE A 237 -8.94 -1.92 17.12
CA PHE A 237 -9.20 -3.14 16.36
C PHE A 237 -8.76 -3.07 14.89
N ARG A 238 -8.40 -1.90 14.36
CA ARG A 238 -8.00 -1.72 12.95
C ARG A 238 -6.66 -1.03 12.70
N GLY A 239 -6.11 -0.29 13.65
CA GLY A 239 -4.73 0.20 13.57
C GLY A 239 -4.23 0.82 14.86
N HIS A 240 -5.10 1.53 15.57
CA HIS A 240 -4.74 2.53 16.57
C HIS A 240 -3.77 3.59 16.04
N VAL A 241 -3.95 3.98 14.77
CA VAL A 241 -3.11 4.96 14.07
C VAL A 241 -3.56 6.37 14.41
N THR A 242 -3.50 6.76 15.68
CA THR A 242 -3.90 8.10 16.13
C THR A 242 -2.68 8.91 16.54
N GLU A 243 -2.86 10.23 16.65
CA GLU A 243 -1.80 11.13 17.12
C GLU A 243 -1.38 10.77 18.55
N GLU A 244 -2.34 10.43 19.41
CA GLU A 244 -2.12 10.10 20.81
C GLU A 244 -1.35 8.78 21.01
N ASN A 245 -1.45 7.85 20.05
CA ASN A 245 -0.85 6.52 20.12
C ASN A 245 0.38 6.36 19.20
N VAL A 246 0.80 7.42 18.50
CA VAL A 246 1.80 7.33 17.42
C VAL A 246 3.15 6.77 17.88
N VAL A 247 3.56 7.08 19.13
CA VAL A 247 4.80 6.57 19.72
C VAL A 247 4.74 5.06 19.92
N ASN A 248 3.65 4.55 20.50
CA ASN A 248 3.48 3.11 20.72
C ASN A 248 3.34 2.36 19.39
N LEU A 249 2.60 2.94 18.43
CA LEU A 249 2.47 2.38 17.08
C LEU A 249 3.85 2.19 16.43
N LEU A 250 4.73 3.20 16.54
CA LEU A 250 6.07 3.13 15.98
C LEU A 250 6.91 2.06 16.67
N GLU A 251 6.85 1.94 17.99
CA GLU A 251 7.56 0.90 18.75
C GLU A 251 7.05 -0.51 18.44
N ASP A 252 5.74 -0.67 18.24
CA ASP A 252 5.14 -1.95 17.92
C ASP A 252 5.49 -2.42 16.50
N PHE A 253 5.47 -1.51 15.53
CA PHE A 253 5.65 -1.81 14.10
C PHE A 253 6.95 -1.23 13.55
N ARG A 254 8.01 -1.24 14.36
CA ARG A 254 9.34 -0.79 13.93
C ARG A 254 9.76 -1.54 12.67
N GLY A 255 10.24 -0.79 11.69
CA GLY A 255 10.53 -1.33 10.36
C GLY A 255 9.48 -0.95 9.31
N ALA A 256 8.27 -0.54 9.69
CA ALA A 256 7.36 0.11 8.74
C ALA A 256 7.98 1.40 8.18
N ARG A 257 7.68 1.70 6.92
CA ARG A 257 8.19 2.86 6.17
C ARG A 257 7.09 3.76 5.65
N THR A 258 5.88 3.22 5.55
CA THR A 258 4.67 3.98 5.23
C THR A 258 3.56 3.54 6.17
N VAL A 259 2.71 4.47 6.63
CA VAL A 259 1.52 4.16 7.42
C VAL A 259 0.32 4.81 6.76
N THR A 260 -0.80 4.09 6.65
CA THR A 260 -2.01 4.64 6.03
C THR A 260 -2.65 5.70 6.92
N ILE A 261 -2.93 6.88 6.33
CA ILE A 261 -3.83 7.87 6.92
C ILE A 261 -5.22 7.64 6.30
N GLN A 262 -6.11 6.98 7.05
CA GLN A 262 -7.50 6.69 6.65
C GLN A 262 -8.43 7.89 6.89
N SER A 263 -9.68 7.80 6.47
CA SER A 263 -10.61 8.94 6.43
C SER A 263 -11.00 9.42 7.84
N ALA A 264 -11.19 8.52 8.82
CA ALA A 264 -11.51 8.91 10.19
C ALA A 264 -10.47 9.87 10.80
N LEU A 265 -9.19 9.67 10.47
CA LEU A 265 -8.12 10.55 10.93
C LEU A 265 -8.25 11.95 10.31
N ARG A 266 -8.52 12.00 9.00
CA ARG A 266 -8.67 13.28 8.28
C ARG A 266 -9.91 14.06 8.73
N TYR A 267 -11.04 13.38 8.90
CA TYR A 267 -12.33 14.06 9.07
C TYR A 267 -12.85 14.06 10.50
N ASP A 268 -12.77 12.95 11.24
CA ASP A 268 -13.32 12.86 12.59
C ASP A 268 -12.33 13.37 13.66
N HIS A 269 -11.05 13.01 13.54
CA HIS A 269 -9.99 13.55 14.40
C HIS A 269 -9.57 14.97 13.98
N GLY A 270 -9.76 15.30 12.69
CA GLY A 270 -9.56 16.62 12.12
C GLY A 270 -8.18 16.85 11.51
N TYR A 271 -8.11 17.91 10.70
CA TYR A 271 -6.91 18.23 9.91
C TYR A 271 -5.70 18.61 10.75
N GLU A 272 -5.87 19.32 11.87
CA GLU A 272 -4.75 19.69 12.74
C GLU A 272 -4.04 18.47 13.33
N LYS A 273 -4.79 17.53 13.91
CA LYS A 273 -4.23 16.27 14.42
C LYS A 273 -3.59 15.45 13.30
N THR A 274 -4.22 15.42 12.13
CA THR A 274 -3.64 14.75 10.95
C THR A 274 -2.30 15.36 10.55
N ARG A 275 -2.19 16.69 10.52
CA ARG A 275 -0.95 17.39 10.17
C ARG A 275 0.19 17.06 11.13
N LEU A 276 -0.10 17.05 12.44
CA LEU A 276 0.86 16.65 13.48
C LEU A 276 1.32 15.20 13.30
N LEU A 277 0.36 14.29 13.06
CA LEU A 277 0.62 12.87 12.82
C LEU A 277 1.53 12.66 11.59
N VAL A 278 1.25 13.37 10.49
CA VAL A 278 2.06 13.35 9.27
C VAL A 278 3.50 13.83 9.53
N ASN A 279 3.66 14.94 10.26
CA ASN A 279 4.98 15.47 10.59
C ASN A 279 5.77 14.49 11.47
N PHE A 280 5.11 13.83 12.42
CA PHE A 280 5.72 12.79 13.24
C PHE A 280 6.22 11.62 12.37
N PHE A 281 5.35 11.08 11.49
CA PHE A 281 5.72 9.95 10.63
C PHE A 281 6.87 10.27 9.68
N ARG A 282 6.83 11.44 9.01
CA ARG A 282 7.91 11.91 8.15
C ARG A 282 9.27 11.90 8.85
N GLN A 283 9.30 12.34 10.11
CA GLN A 283 10.54 12.42 10.88
C GLN A 283 10.99 11.03 11.39
N LYS A 284 10.06 10.19 11.85
CA LYS A 284 10.38 9.03 12.69
C LYS A 284 10.39 7.68 11.95
N LEU A 285 9.56 7.48 10.92
CA LEU A 285 9.52 6.21 10.18
C LEU A 285 10.88 5.82 9.55
N PRO A 286 11.63 6.75 8.93
CA PRO A 286 12.93 6.41 8.33
C PRO A 286 13.99 5.96 9.36
N GLN A 287 13.83 6.36 10.63
CA GLN A 287 14.80 6.08 11.70
C GLN A 287 14.52 4.76 12.43
N ALA A 288 13.32 4.21 12.27
CA ALA A 288 12.88 3.03 13.00
C ALA A 288 13.55 1.76 12.47
N ARG A 289 14.54 1.26 13.23
CA ARG A 289 15.20 -0.02 12.94
C ARG A 289 14.22 -1.17 13.12
N PRO A 290 14.11 -2.08 12.14
CA PRO A 290 13.18 -3.20 12.19
C PRO A 290 13.44 -4.10 13.40
N LEU A 291 12.37 -4.74 13.87
CA LEU A 291 12.50 -5.84 14.83
C LEU A 291 13.14 -7.05 14.15
N SER A 292 13.84 -7.86 14.94
CA SER A 292 14.33 -9.17 14.55
C SER A 292 13.89 -10.17 15.61
N TYR A 293 13.60 -11.39 15.17
CA TYR A 293 13.17 -12.48 16.04
C TYR A 293 14.08 -13.68 15.84
N THR A 294 14.55 -14.28 16.93
CA THR A 294 15.21 -15.59 16.84
C THR A 294 14.20 -16.67 16.42
N PRO A 295 14.66 -17.84 15.94
CA PRO A 295 13.78 -18.97 15.67
C PRO A 295 12.90 -19.35 16.88
N GLU A 296 13.44 -19.27 18.09
CA GLU A 296 12.73 -19.57 19.34
C GLU A 296 11.66 -18.52 19.65
N GLU A 297 11.98 -17.23 19.53
CA GLU A 297 11.02 -16.14 19.71
C GLU A 297 9.90 -16.21 18.69
N ARG A 298 10.25 -16.46 17.42
CA ARG A 298 9.29 -16.66 16.34
C ARG A 298 8.33 -17.81 16.66
N LYS A 299 8.87 -18.97 17.09
CA LYS A 299 8.06 -20.12 17.50
C LYS A 299 7.14 -19.78 18.69
N TYR A 300 7.65 -19.04 19.67
CA TYR A 300 6.87 -18.56 20.81
C TYR A 300 5.71 -17.65 20.36
N LEU A 301 5.97 -16.67 19.51
CA LEU A 301 4.94 -15.77 18.98
C LEU A 301 3.87 -16.53 18.20
N ILE A 302 4.25 -17.52 17.38
CA ILE A 302 3.29 -18.38 16.66
C ILE A 302 2.40 -19.17 17.64
N ASN A 303 2.95 -19.66 18.76
CA ASN A 303 2.15 -20.32 19.79
C ASN A 303 1.17 -19.35 20.45
N VAL A 304 1.59 -18.11 20.74
CA VAL A 304 0.70 -17.07 21.28
C VAL A 304 -0.42 -16.75 20.29
N ILE A 305 -0.11 -16.60 19.00
CA ILE A 305 -1.10 -16.42 17.93
C ILE A 305 -2.14 -17.54 17.98
N ALA A 306 -1.71 -18.80 18.06
CA ALA A 306 -2.62 -19.94 18.10
C ALA A 306 -3.53 -19.94 19.34
N ILE A 307 -3.00 -19.60 20.52
CA ILE A 307 -3.78 -19.51 21.77
C ILE A 307 -4.87 -18.45 21.65
N PHE A 308 -4.52 -17.24 21.23
CA PHE A 308 -5.49 -16.14 21.12
C PHE A 308 -6.50 -16.39 20.00
N PHE A 309 -6.08 -16.93 18.86
CA PHE A 309 -6.97 -17.27 17.75
C PHE A 309 -8.01 -18.31 18.17
N LEU A 310 -7.61 -19.35 18.91
CA LEU A 310 -8.54 -20.37 19.41
C LEU A 310 -9.62 -19.79 20.32
N GLN A 311 -9.30 -18.79 21.15
CA GLN A 311 -10.30 -18.16 22.01
C GLN A 311 -11.19 -17.19 21.22
N TYR A 312 -10.60 -16.46 20.26
CA TYR A 312 -11.35 -15.57 19.38
C TYR A 312 -12.44 -16.33 18.61
N LEU A 313 -12.10 -17.48 18.00
CA LEU A 313 -13.07 -18.28 17.23
C LEU A 313 -14.22 -18.89 18.04
N LYS A 314 -14.09 -18.99 19.36
CA LYS A 314 -15.12 -19.59 20.23
C LYS A 314 -16.24 -18.62 20.60
N THR A 315 -16.01 -17.32 20.41
CA THR A 315 -16.89 -16.24 20.84
C THR A 315 -17.56 -15.61 19.64
#